data_AF-A0A528D5J0-F1
#
_entry.id   AF-A0A528D5J0-F1
#
_cell.length_a   1.000
_cell.length_b   1.000
_cell.length_c   1.000
_cell.angle_alpha   90.00
_cell.angle_beta   90.00
_cell.angle_gamma   90.00
#
_symmetry.space_group_name_H-M   'P 1'
#
loop_
_entity.id
_entity.type
_entity.pdbx_description
1 polymer ?
#
loop_
_entity_poly.entity_id
_entity_poly.type
_entity_poly.pdbx_seq_one_letter_code
_entity_poly.pdbx_strand_id
1 'polypeptide(L)' 'ERIAAPVEKVWKALNDPDILKEAIPGCKSLEKKSDTEMSATVVLKIGPIKATFNGEVTLKNLKPPHSYT' A
#
# COMPACT_ATOMS: atom_id res chain seq x y z
N GLU A 1 0.12 -12.90 -10.98
CA GLU A 1 0.36 -12.26 -12.29
C GLU A 1 1.82 -11.78 -12.36
N ARG A 2 2.44 -11.69 -13.54
CA ARG A 2 3.84 -11.26 -13.68
C ARG A 2 3.88 -9.82 -14.21
N ILE A 3 4.62 -8.94 -13.52
CA ILE A 3 4.80 -7.56 -13.95
C ILE A 3 6.01 -7.49 -14.89
N ALA A 4 5.80 -7.05 -16.13
CA ALA A 4 6.86 -6.88 -17.12
C ALA A 4 7.62 -5.55 -16.91
N ALA A 5 8.33 -5.44 -15.79
CA ALA A 5 9.17 -4.29 -15.45
C ALA A 5 10.39 -4.71 -14.62
N PRO A 6 11.47 -3.90 -14.59
CA PRO A 6 12.63 -4.16 -13.71
C PRO A 6 12.22 -4.25 -12.24
N VAL A 7 12.85 -5.15 -11.48
CA VAL A 7 12.54 -5.41 -10.07
C VAL A 7 12.63 -4.14 -9.24
N GLU A 8 13.62 -3.30 -9.51
CA GLU A 8 13.87 -2.04 -8.81
C GLU A 8 12.74 -1.03 -9.04
N LYS A 9 12.16 -1.02 -10.25
CA LYS A 9 11.01 -0.15 -10.56
C LYS A 9 9.77 -0.61 -9.81
N VAL A 10 9.52 -1.92 -9.79
CA VAL A 10 8.41 -2.52 -9.05
C VAL A 10 8.58 -2.28 -7.56
N TRP A 11 9.78 -2.49 -7.02
CA TRP A 11 10.08 -2.25 -5.62
C TRP A 11 9.81 -0.80 -5.20
N LYS A 12 10.27 0.18 -5.99
CA LYS A 12 9.98 1.59 -5.72
C LYS A 12 8.48 1.85 -5.70
N ALA A 13 7.75 1.33 -6.68
CA ALA A 13 6.29 1.48 -6.75
C ALA A 13 5.55 0.84 -5.57
N LEU A 14 5.99 -0.33 -5.10
CA LEU A 14 5.40 -1.02 -3.95
C LEU A 14 5.64 -0.29 -2.61
N ASN A 15 6.55 0.68 -2.57
CA ASN A 15 6.88 1.46 -1.37
C ASN A 15 6.58 2.96 -1.55
N ASP A 16 5.90 3.33 -2.64
CA ASP A 16 5.52 4.71 -2.95
C ASP A 16 4.08 4.95 -2.50
N PRO A 17 3.83 5.90 -1.58
CA PRO A 17 2.51 6.09 -1.00
C PRO A 17 1.47 6.57 -2.02
N ASP A 18 1.88 7.35 -3.04
CA ASP A 18 0.97 7.88 -4.05
C ASP A 18 0.52 6.76 -4.99
N ILE A 19 1.46 5.93 -5.43
CA ILE A 19 1.15 4.76 -6.27
C ILE A 19 0.26 3.76 -5.51
N LEU A 20 0.57 3.48 -4.24
CA LEU A 20 -0.24 2.58 -3.42
C LEU A 20 -1.65 3.12 -3.21
N LYS A 21 -1.81 4.42 -2.95
CA LYS A 21 -3.12 5.05 -2.80
C LYS A 21 -3.98 4.91 -4.05
N GLU A 22 -3.38 5.06 -5.24
CA GLU A 22 -4.08 4.84 -6.51
C GLU A 22 -4.46 3.36 -6.72
N ALA A 23 -3.58 2.44 -6.33
CA ALA A 23 -3.76 1.01 -6.52
C ALA A 23 -4.77 0.38 -5.53
N ILE A 24 -4.94 0.94 -4.33
CA ILE A 24 -5.83 0.40 -3.30
C ILE A 24 -7.26 0.91 -3.51
N PRO A 25 -8.24 0.04 -3.85
CA PRO A 25 -9.61 0.45 -4.09
C PRO A 25 -10.23 1.15 -2.88
N GLY A 26 -10.75 2.35 -3.10
CA GLY A 26 -11.41 3.12 -2.04
C GLY A 26 -10.46 3.82 -1.06
N CYS A 27 -9.14 3.74 -1.26
CA CYS A 27 -8.18 4.49 -0.46
C CYS A 27 -8.41 6.01 -0.58
N LYS A 28 -8.55 6.68 0.57
CA LYS A 28 -8.75 8.13 0.67
C LYS A 28 -7.48 8.86 1.08
N SER A 29 -6.72 8.25 1.99
CA SER A 29 -5.41 8.72 2.42
C SER A 29 -4.50 7.51 2.63
N LEU A 30 -3.22 7.72 2.35
CA LEU A 30 -2.15 6.82 2.73
C LEU A 30 -0.96 7.71 3.08
N GLU A 31 -0.44 7.56 4.29
CA GLU A 31 0.63 8.38 4.85
C GLU A 31 1.77 7.47 5.28
N LYS A 32 2.98 7.80 4.84
CA LYS A 32 4.21 7.13 5.28
C LYS A 32 4.70 7.83 6.55
N LYS A 33 4.62 7.15 7.69
CA LYS A 33 5.06 7.67 9.00
C LYS A 33 6.56 7.50 9.22
N SER A 34 7.13 6.43 8.67
CA SER A 34 8.56 6.14 8.67
C SER A 34 8.92 5.24 7.50
N ASP A 35 10.19 4.84 7.38
CA ASP A 35 10.60 3.90 6.34
C ASP A 35 9.93 2.53 6.41
N THR A 36 9.35 2.17 7.54
CA THR A 36 8.70 0.88 7.76
C THR A 36 7.26 1.00 8.23
N GLU A 37 6.71 2.20 8.39
CA GLU A 37 5.36 2.40 8.93
C GLU A 37 4.51 3.28 8.04
N MET A 38 3.26 2.87 7.83
CA MET A 38 2.27 3.60 7.05
C MET A 38 0.89 3.53 7.70
N SER A 39 0.08 4.56 7.53
CA SER A 39 -1.35 4.54 7.89
C SER A 39 -2.21 4.85 6.68
N ALA A 40 -3.37 4.22 6.58
CA ALA A 40 -4.30 4.45 5.47
C ALA A 40 -5.76 4.53 5.95
N THR A 41 -6.55 5.36 5.28
CA THR A 41 -8.02 5.35 5.41
C THR A 41 -8.62 4.83 4.11
N VAL A 42 -9.43 3.77 4.20
CA VAL A 42 -10.08 3.13 3.05
C VAL A 42 -11.60 3.18 3.23
N VAL A 43 -12.31 3.59 2.18
CA VAL A 43 -13.77 3.62 2.15
C VAL A 43 -14.27 2.60 1.13
N LEU A 44 -14.91 1.55 1.61
CA LEU A 44 -15.49 0.50 0.76
C LEU A 44 -17.02 0.63 0.73
N LYS A 45 -17.58 0.36 -0.46
CA LYS A 45 -19.02 0.21 -0.65
C LYS A 45 -19.31 -1.26 -0.93
N ILE A 46 -20.06 -1.91 -0.05
CA ILE A 46 -20.45 -3.31 -0.16
C ILE A 46 -21.97 -3.35 -0.10
N GLY A 47 -22.62 -3.43 -1.27
CA GLY A 47 -24.07 -3.30 -1.37
C GLY A 47 -24.58 -1.98 -0.78
N PRO A 48 -25.58 -1.98 0.12
CA PRO A 48 -26.08 -0.76 0.75
C PRO A 48 -25.15 -0.19 1.83
N ILE A 49 -24.08 -0.91 2.19
CA ILE A 49 -23.19 -0.53 3.30
C ILE A 49 -22.03 0.30 2.78
N LYS A 50 -21.81 1.46 3.40
CA LYS A 50 -20.59 2.27 3.25
C LYS A 50 -19.76 2.15 4.54
N ALA A 51 -18.60 1.51 4.45
CA ALA A 51 -17.71 1.31 5.58
C ALA A 51 -16.43 2.13 5.40
N THR A 52 -15.93 2.70 6.51
CA THR A 52 -14.63 3.39 6.57
C THR A 52 -13.73 2.59 7.51
N PHE A 53 -12.54 2.25 7.03
CA PHE A 53 -11.52 1.55 7.78
C PHE A 53 -10.27 2.41 7.90
N ASN A 54 -9.69 2.44 9.10
CA ASN A 54 -8.36 2.98 9.33
C ASN A 54 -7.42 1.80 9.56
N GLY A 55 -6.35 1.72 8.78
CA GLY A 55 -5.36 0.66 8.85
C GLY A 55 -3.98 1.22 9.17
N GLU A 56 -3.21 0.44 9.93
CA GLU A 56 -1.80 0.65 10.20
C GLU A 56 -1.01 -0.50 9.59
N VAL A 57 0.09 -0.19 8.91
CA VAL A 57 0.95 -1.15 8.23
C VAL A 57 2.36 -1.00 8.80
N THR A 58 2.99 -2.12 9.13
CA THR A 58 4.39 -2.18 9.56
C THR A 58 5.13 -3.18 8.70
N LEU A 59 6.15 -2.72 7.98
CA LEU A 59 7.03 -3.57 7.18
C LEU A 59 8.06 -4.25 8.09
N LYS A 60 8.14 -5.58 8.01
CA LYS A 60 9.10 -6.41 8.74
C LYS A 60 9.92 -7.25 7.77
N ASN A 61 11.03 -7.81 8.25
CA ASN A 61 11.88 -8.74 7.49
C ASN A 61 12.33 -8.19 6.14
N LEU A 62 12.73 -6.91 6.09
CA LEU A 62 13.10 -6.24 4.85
C LEU A 62 14.32 -6.92 4.21
N LYS A 63 14.18 -7.33 2.95
CA LYS A 63 15.24 -7.77 2.06
C LYS A 63 15.09 -7.04 0.72
N PRO A 64 15.41 -5.74 0.65
CA PRO A 64 15.28 -4.98 -0.58
C PRO A 64 16.21 -5.50 -1.68
N PRO A 65 15.80 -5.49 -2.97
CA PRO A 65 14.48 -5.11 -3.49
C PRO A 65 13.53 -6.31 -3.67
N HIS A 66 13.65 -7.35 -2.83
CA HIS A 66 13.03 -8.66 -3.09
C HIS A 66 11.84 -8.99 -2.19
N SER A 67 11.86 -8.64 -0.91
CA SER A 67 10.76 -9.01 0.01
C SER A 67 10.69 -8.17 1.29
N TYR A 68 9.50 -8.16 1.89
CA TYR A 68 9.19 -7.80 3.27
C TYR A 68 7.89 -8.54 3.65
N THR A 69 7.52 -8.49 4.93
CA THR A 69 6.23 -8.98 5.44
C THR A 69 5.52 -7.90 6.22
#